data_AF-A0A0B8P489-F1
#
_entry.id   AF-A0A0B8P489-F1
#
_cell.length_a   1.000
_cell.length_b   1.000
_cell.length_c   1.000
_cell.angle_alpha   90.00
_cell.angle_beta   90.00
_cell.angle_gamma   90.00
#
_symmetry.space_group_name_H-M   'P 1'
#
loop_
_entity.id
_entity.type
_entity.pdbx_description
1 polymer ?
#
loop_
_entity_poly.entity_id
_entity_poly.type
_entity_poly.pdbx_seq_one_letter_code
_entity_poly.pdbx_strand_id
1 'polypeptide(L)' 'MWQDVNAFAQAVPRLRLVKETYFLSKITPVLRATKTETPQEMLMRLLKDQPDLTVAELVDATGCDLTEVRRARIEFDF' A
#
# COMPACT_ATOMS: atom_id res chain seq x y z
N MET A 1 26.25 -34.06 -12.85
CA MET A 1 24.78 -33.89 -12.93
C MET A 1 24.11 -33.95 -11.55
N TRP A 2 24.17 -35.06 -10.79
CA TRP A 2 23.58 -35.10 -9.43
C TRP A 2 24.37 -34.32 -8.35
N GLN A 3 25.68 -34.17 -8.50
CA GLN A 3 26.51 -33.39 -7.58
C GLN A 3 26.24 -31.88 -7.69
N ASP A 4 25.99 -31.38 -8.90
CA ASP A 4 25.72 -29.97 -9.17
C ASP A 4 24.37 -29.53 -8.58
N VAL A 5 23.34 -30.40 -8.69
CA VAL A 5 22.02 -30.19 -8.09
C VAL A 5 22.11 -30.17 -6.55
N ASN A 6 22.94 -31.04 -5.97
CA ASN A 6 23.15 -31.09 -4.52
C ASN A 6 23.91 -29.86 -4.01
N ALA A 7 24.92 -29.40 -4.75
CA ALA A 7 25.66 -28.18 -4.44
C ALA A 7 24.77 -26.94 -4.51
N PHE A 8 23.89 -26.86 -5.51
CA PHE A 8 22.90 -25.78 -5.64
C PHE A 8 21.89 -25.82 -4.47
N ALA A 9 21.33 -26.99 -4.14
CA ALA A 9 20.39 -27.15 -3.04
C ALA A 9 20.99 -26.75 -1.68
N GLN A 10 22.30 -26.98 -1.46
CA GLN A 10 22.99 -26.52 -0.25
C GLN A 10 23.33 -25.02 -0.25
N ALA A 11 23.40 -24.38 -1.42
CA ALA A 11 23.63 -22.94 -1.54
C ALA A 11 22.34 -22.11 -1.37
N VAL A 12 21.17 -22.66 -1.72
CA VAL A 12 19.87 -21.96 -1.64
C VAL A 12 19.52 -21.42 -0.25
N PRO A 13 19.74 -22.14 0.87
CA PRO A 13 19.51 -21.60 2.22
C PRO A 13 20.45 -20.45 2.60
N ARG A 14 21.63 -20.35 1.97
CA ARG A 14 22.60 -19.26 2.19
C ARG A 14 22.26 -17.99 1.40
N LEU A 15 21.30 -18.06 0.48
CA LEU A 15 20.78 -16.90 -0.26
C LEU A 15 19.70 -16.14 0.51
N ARG A 16 19.37 -16.56 1.74
CA ARG A 16 18.41 -15.87 2.61
C ARG A 16 19.02 -14.59 3.18
N LEU A 17 18.28 -13.49 3.03
CA LEU A 17 18.44 -12.15 3.64
C LEU A 17 19.26 -11.06 2.95
N VAL A 18 20.04 -11.31 1.89
CA VAL A 18 20.67 -10.18 1.16
C VAL A 18 19.65 -9.46 0.26
N LYS A 19 18.68 -10.20 -0.31
CA LYS A 19 17.65 -9.62 -1.19
C LYS A 19 16.65 -8.75 -0.45
N GLU A 20 16.15 -9.16 0.72
CA GLU A 20 15.16 -8.38 1.47
C GLU A 20 15.76 -7.09 2.02
N THR A 21 16.92 -7.14 2.68
CA THR A 21 17.55 -5.93 3.23
C THR A 21 18.01 -4.97 2.13
N TYR A 22 18.56 -5.47 1.03
CA TYR A 22 18.93 -4.61 -0.11
C TYR A 22 17.69 -3.98 -0.76
N PHE A 23 16.65 -4.78 -1.03
CA PHE A 23 15.42 -4.29 -1.65
C PHE A 23 14.69 -3.29 -0.75
N LEU A 24 14.57 -3.59 0.55
CA LEU A 24 14.06 -2.66 1.56
C LEU A 24 14.93 -1.40 1.65
N SER A 25 16.26 -1.49 1.57
CA SER A 25 17.14 -0.31 1.59
C SER A 25 16.95 0.62 0.39
N LYS A 26 16.52 0.08 -0.75
CA LYS A 26 16.26 0.85 -1.97
C LYS A 26 14.83 1.40 -2.02
N ILE A 27 13.86 0.68 -1.46
CA ILE A 27 12.45 1.06 -1.47
C ILE A 27 12.09 1.97 -0.31
N THR A 28 12.71 1.79 0.87
CA THR A 28 12.42 2.61 2.05
C THR A 28 12.62 4.12 1.81
N PRO A 29 13.69 4.59 1.14
CA PRO A 29 13.84 6.01 0.83
C PRO A 29 12.76 6.52 -0.13
N VAL A 30 12.37 5.71 -1.12
CA VAL A 30 11.33 6.05 -2.10
C VAL A 30 9.97 6.14 -1.39
N LEU A 31 9.64 5.17 -0.54
CA LEU A 31 8.41 5.18 0.27
C LEU A 31 8.37 6.32 1.29
N ARG A 32 9.53 6.74 1.83
CA ARG A 32 9.61 7.92 2.72
C ARG A 32 9.51 9.24 1.96
N ALA A 33 9.95 9.28 0.71
CA ALA A 33 9.91 10.47 -0.14
C ALA A 33 8.53 10.68 -0.80
N THR A 34 7.75 9.61 -0.97
CA THR A 34 6.34 9.74 -1.34
C THR A 34 5.59 10.29 -0.14
N LYS A 35 5.10 11.53 -0.24
CA LYS A 35 4.09 12.07 0.67
C LYS A 35 2.87 11.14 0.58
N THR A 36 2.76 10.20 1.51
CA THR A 36 1.56 9.37 1.65
C THR A 36 0.45 10.29 2.10
N GLU A 37 -0.54 10.43 1.23
CA GLU A 37 -1.83 11.02 1.54
C GLU A 37 -2.38 10.39 2.84
N THR A 38 -2.84 11.21 3.77
CA THR A 38 -3.58 10.72 4.94
C THR A 38 -4.92 10.11 4.49
N PRO A 39 -5.52 9.19 5.27
CA PRO A 39 -6.85 8.65 4.96
C PRO A 39 -7.89 9.75 4.66
N GLN A 40 -7.85 10.85 5.41
CA GLN A 40 -8.75 11.98 5.22
C GLN A 40 -8.46 12.78 3.95
N GLU A 41 -7.18 13.04 3.62
CA GLU A 41 -6.83 13.69 2.34
C GLU A 41 -7.30 12.81 1.16
N MET A 42 -7.14 11.49 1.27
CA MET A 42 -7.56 10.52 0.26
C MET A 42 -9.07 10.50 0.08
N LEU A 43 -9.82 10.56 1.18
CA LEU A 43 -11.27 10.68 1.17
C LEU A 43 -11.71 11.96 0.44
N MET A 44 -11.13 13.11 0.76
CA MET A 44 -11.45 14.38 0.09
C MET A 44 -11.13 14.34 -1.40
N ARG A 45 -10.00 13.75 -1.77
CA ARG A 45 -9.61 13.60 -3.18
C ARG A 45 -10.57 12.69 -3.93
N LEU A 46 -10.94 11.53 -3.37
CA LEU A 46 -11.87 10.60 -4.00
C LEU A 46 -13.27 11.19 -4.15
N LEU A 47 -13.76 11.93 -3.16
CA LEU A 47 -15.04 12.66 -3.26
C LEU A 47 -15.05 13.64 -4.44
N LYS A 48 -13.91 14.29 -4.71
CA LYS A 48 -13.75 15.23 -5.82
C LYS A 48 -13.55 14.56 -7.17
N ASP A 49 -12.66 13.58 -7.25
CA ASP A 49 -12.20 12.99 -8.50
C ASP A 49 -13.12 11.85 -8.99
N GLN A 50 -13.84 11.21 -8.07
CA GLN A 50 -14.73 10.07 -8.32
C GLN A 50 -16.02 10.20 -7.49
N PRO A 51 -16.86 11.20 -7.78
CA PRO A 51 -18.08 11.46 -7.01
C PRO A 51 -19.08 10.31 -7.08
N ASP A 52 -18.99 9.43 -8.06
CA ASP A 52 -19.86 8.27 -8.25
C ASP A 52 -19.54 7.08 -7.33
N LEU A 53 -18.43 7.12 -6.59
CA LEU A 53 -18.12 6.11 -5.57
C LEU A 53 -19.16 6.08 -4.46
N THR A 54 -19.56 4.87 -4.09
CA THR A 54 -20.45 4.64 -2.95
C THR A 54 -19.72 4.82 -1.62
N VAL A 55 -20.49 5.03 -0.55
CA VAL A 55 -19.94 5.12 0.82
C VAL A 55 -19.13 3.88 1.20
N ALA A 56 -19.55 2.69 0.77
CA ALA A 56 -18.84 1.45 1.06
C ALA A 56 -17.47 1.41 0.36
N GLU A 57 -17.43 1.76 -0.92
CA GLU A 57 -16.18 1.82 -1.69
C GLU A 57 -15.21 2.88 -1.14
N LEU A 58 -15.73 4.01 -0.66
CA LEU A 58 -14.91 5.04 -0.01
C LEU A 58 -14.31 4.56 1.33
N VAL A 59 -15.08 3.85 2.16
CA VAL A 59 -14.57 3.23 3.40
C VAL A 59 -13.47 2.22 3.07
N ASP A 60 -13.69 1.33 2.10
CA ASP A 60 -12.73 0.31 1.72
C ASP A 60 -11.44 0.91 1.13
N ALA A 61 -11.55 1.98 0.35
CA ALA A 61 -10.41 2.62 -0.30
C ALA A 61 -9.57 3.47 0.68
N THR A 62 -10.19 4.11 1.67
CA THR A 62 -9.53 5.10 2.54
C THR A 62 -9.17 4.54 3.92
N GLY A 63 -9.90 3.52 4.40
CA GLY A 63 -9.81 3.03 5.77
C GLY A 63 -10.40 3.98 6.82
N CYS A 64 -11.12 5.03 6.41
CA CYS A 64 -11.85 5.92 7.32
C CYS A 64 -13.07 5.21 7.93
N ASP A 65 -13.54 5.69 9.10
CA ASP A 65 -14.75 5.16 9.71
C ASP A 65 -15.99 5.48 8.86
N LEU A 66 -16.98 4.59 8.88
CA LEU A 66 -18.23 4.77 8.15
C LEU A 66 -18.91 6.12 8.47
N THR A 67 -18.86 6.56 9.74
CA THR A 67 -19.46 7.82 10.19
C THR A 67 -18.72 9.01 9.61
N GLU A 68 -17.38 8.94 9.55
CA GLU A 68 -16.53 9.99 8.97
C GLU A 68 -16.79 10.12 7.46
N VAL A 69 -16.82 9.00 6.74
CA VAL A 69 -17.08 8.98 5.29
C VAL A 69 -18.47 9.53 4.97
N ARG A 70 -19.49 9.14 5.72
CA ARG A 70 -20.85 9.67 5.54
C ARG A 70 -20.92 11.17 5.77
N ARG A 71 -20.29 11.67 6.84
CA ARG A 71 -20.26 13.10 7.15
C ARG A 71 -19.55 13.87 6.04
N ALA A 72 -18.35 13.43 5.66
CA ALA A 72 -17.57 14.02 4.60
C ALA A 72 -18.35 14.08 3.28
N ARG A 73 -19.08 13.01 2.94
CA ARG A 73 -19.89 12.98 1.72
C ARG A 73 -21.02 14.01 1.74
N ILE A 74 -21.73 14.08 2.85
CA ILE A 74 -22.79 15.08 3.04
C ILE A 74 -22.22 16.49 2.94
N GLU A 75 -21.12 16.78 3.64
CA GLU A 75 -20.46 18.08 3.61
C GLU A 75 -19.90 18.46 2.23
N PHE A 76 -19.57 17.48 1.38
CA PHE A 76 -19.07 17.71 0.02
C PHE A 76 -20.20 17.97 -0.99
N ASP A 77 -21.38 17.35 -0.81
CA ASP A 77 -22.54 17.50 -1.69
C ASP A 77 -23.33 18.81 -1.41
N PHE A 78 -23.03 19.52 -0.31
CA PHE A 78 -23.63 20.82 0.08
C PHE A 78 -22.80 22.03 -0.39
#